data_AF-A0AAU9M8Z1-F1
#
_entry.id   AF-A0AAU9M8Z1-F1
#
_cell.length_a   1.000
_cell.length_b   1.000
_cell.length_c   1.000
_cell.angle_alpha   90.00
_cell.angle_beta   90.00
_cell.angle_gamma   90.00
#
_symmetry.space_group_name_H-M   'P 1'
#
loop_
_entity.id
_entity.type
_entity.pdbx_description
1 polymer ?
#
loop_
_entity_poly.entity_id
_entity_poly.type
_entity_poly.pdbx_seq_one_letter_code
_entity_poly.pdbx_strand_id
1 'polypeptide(L)'
;MEDDQRELQLLPTPPHTRGPYSRPASWKSDSMRYRSESIQFNSLESAGPSLDLQLSISLRPIQSPADHCMLGDSFQFDRRDSKSDNGRVEALKWQAADQIRIASMEKAYAERVREMTKREMELAQSEFSRARHMWERAREEVERVEKMKERATRRIDSTCMEITCQACRQKFRH
;
A
#
# COMPACT_ATOMS: atom_id res chain seq x y z
N MET A 1 -20.43 35.66 -42.58
CA MET A 1 -20.67 35.48 -41.13
C MET A 1 -19.30 35.31 -40.51
N GLU A 2 -18.70 36.46 -40.24
CA GLU A 2 -17.51 36.67 -39.43
C GLU A 2 -17.83 36.51 -37.94
N ASP A 3 -16.76 36.48 -37.13
CA ASP A 3 -16.70 36.48 -35.66
C ASP A 3 -17.13 35.15 -35.01
N ASP A 4 -16.26 34.39 -34.32
CA ASP A 4 -15.58 34.78 -33.09
C ASP A 4 -14.18 34.15 -32.96
N GLN A 5 -13.18 34.80 -33.55
CA GLN A 5 -11.78 34.46 -33.39
C GLN A 5 -11.13 35.36 -32.32
N ARG A 6 -11.63 35.32 -31.09
CA ARG A 6 -10.99 35.98 -29.93
C ARG A 6 -11.26 35.18 -28.67
N GLU A 7 -10.27 34.39 -28.23
CA GLU A 7 -9.87 34.15 -26.84
C GLU A 7 -8.88 32.97 -26.76
N LEU A 8 -7.67 33.17 -27.27
CA LEU A 8 -6.51 32.30 -27.01
C LEU A 8 -5.29 33.17 -26.68
N GLN A 9 -5.19 33.68 -25.44
CA GLN A 9 -3.94 34.30 -24.95
C GLN A 9 -3.83 34.20 -23.42
N LEU A 10 -3.18 33.16 -22.88
CA LEU A 10 -2.57 33.22 -21.55
C LEU A 10 -1.43 32.20 -21.40
N LEU A 11 -0.32 32.35 -22.15
CA LEU A 11 1.00 31.88 -21.71
C LEU A 11 2.11 32.77 -22.30
N PRO A 12 3.12 33.20 -21.51
CA PRO A 12 4.22 34.02 -22.03
C PRO A 12 5.22 33.19 -22.83
N THR A 13 5.49 33.58 -24.08
CA THR A 13 6.59 33.03 -24.89
C THR A 13 7.87 33.86 -24.71
N PRO A 14 9.03 33.24 -24.43
CA PRO A 14 10.32 33.92 -24.45
C PRO A 14 10.83 34.13 -25.90
N PRO A 15 11.60 35.19 -26.19
CA PRO A 15 12.09 35.43 -27.54
C PRO A 15 13.25 34.47 -27.90
N HIS A 16 13.16 33.91 -29.11
CA HIS A 16 14.23 33.15 -29.75
C HIS A 16 15.30 34.09 -30.29
N THR A 17 16.56 33.89 -29.87
CA THR A 17 17.74 34.43 -30.55
C THR A 17 18.64 33.27 -30.96
N ARG A 18 18.87 33.12 -32.28
CA ARG A 18 19.84 32.21 -32.89
C ARG A 18 21.26 32.76 -32.74
N GLY A 19 22.22 31.89 -32.38
CA GLY A 19 23.66 32.12 -32.55
C GLY A 19 24.49 30.94 -32.00
N PRO A 20 25.64 30.57 -32.61
CA PRO A 20 26.16 29.20 -32.63
C PRO A 20 27.27 28.92 -31.60
N TYR A 21 27.75 27.67 -31.61
CA TYR A 21 29.01 27.15 -31.05
C TYR A 21 28.96 26.47 -29.67
N SER A 22 29.02 25.14 -29.72
CA SER A 22 29.73 24.19 -28.86
C SER A 22 30.12 24.59 -27.42
N ARG A 23 29.50 23.91 -26.44
CA ARG A 23 30.16 23.19 -25.32
C ARG A 23 29.11 22.51 -24.43
N PRO A 24 29.16 21.19 -24.17
CA PRO A 24 28.33 20.60 -23.13
C PRO A 24 28.88 21.00 -21.75
N ALA A 25 28.03 21.58 -20.91
CA ALA A 25 28.35 21.91 -19.53
C ALA A 25 28.49 20.62 -18.70
N SER A 26 29.55 20.60 -17.91
CA SER A 26 29.93 19.56 -16.97
C SER A 26 28.86 19.36 -15.89
N TRP A 27 27.97 18.39 -16.10
CA TRP A 27 27.28 17.65 -15.04
C TRP A 27 28.25 17.26 -13.92
N LYS A 28 28.09 17.92 -12.77
CA LYS A 28 28.73 17.52 -11.51
C LYS A 28 28.19 16.16 -11.10
N SER A 29 29.06 15.16 -11.10
CA SER A 29 28.83 13.87 -10.44
C SER A 29 28.99 14.05 -8.95
N ASP A 30 27.90 14.05 -8.19
CA ASP A 30 27.98 13.79 -6.75
C ASP A 30 28.07 12.27 -6.52
N SER A 31 29.32 11.84 -6.38
CA SER A 31 29.73 10.54 -5.91
C SER A 31 29.36 10.39 -4.43
N MET A 32 28.17 9.87 -4.15
CA MET A 32 27.86 9.29 -2.85
C MET A 32 28.70 8.00 -2.71
N ARG A 33 29.81 8.10 -1.99
CA ARG A 33 30.61 6.96 -1.56
C ARG A 33 29.77 6.08 -0.64
N TYR A 34 29.24 4.97 -1.16
CA TYR A 34 28.72 3.91 -0.31
C TYR A 34 29.90 3.19 0.34
N ARG A 35 30.24 3.61 1.57
CA ARG A 35 31.18 2.89 2.44
C ARG A 35 30.51 1.56 2.82
N SER A 36 30.89 0.48 2.15
CA SER A 36 30.62 -0.88 2.63
C SER A 36 31.54 -1.16 3.81
N GLU A 37 30.99 -1.13 5.03
CA GLU A 37 31.63 -1.77 6.19
C GLU A 37 31.13 -3.22 6.26
N SER A 38 32.07 -4.13 6.03
CA SER A 38 31.93 -5.56 6.26
C SER A 38 31.73 -5.82 7.75
N ILE A 39 30.52 -6.12 8.18
CA ILE A 39 30.28 -6.65 9.53
C ILE A 39 30.56 -8.16 9.49
N GLN A 40 31.60 -8.52 10.23
CA GLN A 40 32.06 -9.88 10.48
C GLN A 40 30.97 -10.72 11.13
N PHE A 41 30.91 -11.97 10.67
CA PHE A 41 30.15 -13.06 11.27
C PHE A 41 30.65 -13.30 12.69
N ASN A 42 29.83 -13.02 13.70
CA ASN A 42 29.99 -13.62 15.03
C ASN A 42 28.66 -14.24 15.44
N SER A 43 28.68 -15.56 15.47
CA SER A 43 27.65 -16.43 16.02
C SER A 43 27.61 -16.27 17.54
N LEU A 44 26.52 -15.71 18.10
CA LEU A 44 26.06 -16.04 19.45
C LEU A 44 24.60 -15.58 19.67
N GLU A 45 23.76 -16.55 20.00
CA GLU A 45 22.53 -16.52 20.82
C GLU A 45 21.63 -15.27 20.91
N SER A 46 20.33 -15.58 20.78
CA SER A 46 19.23 -15.07 21.60
C SER A 46 18.40 -13.90 21.07
N ALA A 47 17.09 -14.17 21.04
CA ALA A 47 15.96 -13.25 21.00
C ALA A 47 15.82 -12.37 19.73
N GLY A 48 15.08 -12.89 18.75
CA GLY A 48 14.39 -12.02 17.80
C GLY A 48 13.43 -11.06 18.54
N PRO A 49 13.18 -9.85 18.02
CA PRO A 49 12.26 -8.92 18.66
C PRO A 49 10.84 -9.53 18.61
N SER A 50 10.36 -9.96 19.78
CA SER A 50 8.98 -10.38 19.97
C SER A 50 8.09 -9.19 19.66
N LEU A 51 7.46 -9.19 18.50
CA LEU A 51 6.38 -8.28 18.14
C LEU A 51 5.13 -8.70 18.93
N ASP A 52 5.13 -8.40 20.23
CA ASP A 52 3.93 -8.50 21.04
C ASP A 52 3.04 -7.29 20.70
N LEU A 53 2.17 -7.45 19.69
CA LEU A 53 1.08 -6.51 19.44
C LEU A 53 0.08 -6.66 20.60
N GLN A 54 0.34 -5.98 21.72
CA GLN A 54 -0.66 -5.76 22.75
C GLN A 54 -1.78 -4.88 22.18
N LEU A 55 -2.78 -5.52 21.58
CA LEU A 55 -4.04 -4.90 21.22
C LEU A 55 -4.79 -4.55 22.52
N SER A 56 -4.63 -3.31 22.97
CA SER A 56 -5.30 -2.75 24.15
C SER A 56 -6.81 -2.50 23.96
N ILE A 57 -7.48 -3.32 23.17
CA ILE A 57 -8.95 -3.41 23.16
C ILE A 57 -9.39 -4.44 24.20
N SER A 58 -9.13 -4.13 25.47
CA SER A 58 -9.78 -4.82 26.58
C SER A 58 -11.25 -4.41 26.58
N LEU A 59 -12.09 -5.16 25.86
CA LEU A 59 -13.52 -5.17 26.11
C LEU A 59 -13.71 -5.87 27.46
N ARG A 60 -13.59 -5.12 28.56
CA ARG A 60 -14.10 -5.61 29.84
C ARG A 60 -15.58 -5.93 29.62
N PRO A 61 -16.04 -7.16 29.92
CA PRO A 61 -17.46 -7.42 29.97
C PRO A 61 -18.07 -6.36 30.89
N ILE A 62 -19.10 -5.65 30.41
CA ILE A 62 -19.93 -4.82 31.26
C ILE A 62 -20.33 -5.72 32.41
N GLN A 63 -19.84 -5.43 33.62
CA GLN A 63 -20.31 -6.10 34.82
C GLN A 63 -21.81 -5.84 34.86
N SER A 64 -22.60 -6.87 34.55
CA SER A 64 -24.00 -6.87 34.93
C SER A 64 -24.04 -6.58 36.42
N PRO A 65 -24.90 -5.69 36.93
CA PRO A 65 -25.04 -5.48 38.35
C PRO A 65 -25.60 -6.76 38.96
N ALA A 66 -24.71 -7.65 39.36
CA ALA A 66 -25.01 -8.82 40.15
C ALA A 66 -24.74 -8.45 41.60
N ASP A 67 -25.70 -7.75 42.21
CA ASP A 67 -25.86 -7.73 43.66
C ASP A 67 -27.31 -8.11 44.00
N HIS A 68 -27.45 -9.40 44.31
CA HIS A 68 -28.44 -10.03 45.18
C HIS A 68 -29.94 -9.93 44.84
N CYS A 69 -30.41 -10.90 44.04
CA CYS A 69 -31.75 -11.46 44.23
C CYS A 69 -31.62 -12.67 45.18
N MET A 70 -31.80 -12.46 46.48
CA MET A 70 -32.15 -13.57 47.35
C MET A 70 -33.63 -13.89 47.14
N LEU A 71 -33.91 -15.08 46.62
CA LEU A 71 -35.24 -15.69 46.72
C LEU A 71 -35.57 -15.84 48.22
N GLY A 72 -36.50 -15.01 48.69
CA GLY A 72 -37.17 -15.15 49.96
C GLY A 72 -38.65 -14.90 49.74
N ASP A 73 -39.41 -15.99 49.58
CA ASP A 73 -40.86 -15.98 49.55
C ASP A 73 -41.40 -15.46 50.89
N SER A 74 -42.15 -14.37 50.84
CA SER A 74 -43.13 -13.99 51.87
C SER A 74 -44.16 -13.08 51.23
N PHE A 75 -45.31 -13.67 50.93
CA PHE A 75 -46.55 -12.97 50.63
C PHE A 75 -46.91 -11.98 51.76
N GLN A 76 -46.69 -10.69 51.53
CA GLN A 76 -47.49 -9.62 52.11
C GLN A 76 -47.83 -8.61 51.03
N PHE A 77 -49.10 -8.67 50.61
CA PHE A 77 -49.76 -7.64 49.82
C PHE A 77 -49.98 -6.43 50.73
N ASP A 78 -49.11 -5.42 50.61
CA ASP A 78 -49.43 -4.09 51.10
C ASP A 78 -49.23 -3.05 49.99
N ARG A 79 -50.31 -2.31 49.74
CA ARG A 79 -50.49 -1.42 48.60
C ARG A 79 -49.94 -0.04 48.95
N ARG A 80 -49.00 0.42 48.12
CA ARG A 80 -48.58 1.81 47.83
C ARG A 80 -47.40 2.37 48.61
N ASP A 81 -46.26 2.43 47.92
CA ASP A 81 -45.59 3.71 47.67
C ASP A 81 -45.15 3.81 46.20
N SER A 82 -46.02 4.36 45.34
CA SER A 82 -45.77 4.53 43.90
C SER A 82 -44.70 5.58 43.56
N LYS A 83 -44.10 6.25 44.56
CA LYS A 83 -43.05 7.26 44.33
C LYS A 83 -41.64 6.68 44.17
N SER A 84 -41.37 5.50 44.73
CA SER A 84 -40.01 4.92 44.72
C SER A 84 -39.65 4.13 43.45
N ASP A 85 -40.64 3.72 42.65
CA ASP A 85 -40.44 2.99 41.38
C ASP A 85 -40.21 3.93 40.18
N ASN A 86 -40.94 5.05 40.13
CA ASN A 86 -40.44 6.25 39.44
C ASN A 86 -39.08 6.61 40.06
N GLY A 87 -38.19 7.41 39.51
CA GLY A 87 -36.85 7.58 40.09
C GLY A 87 -35.92 6.38 39.79
N ARG A 88 -36.26 5.14 40.17
CA ARG A 88 -35.53 3.94 39.69
C ARG A 88 -35.68 3.79 38.17
N VAL A 89 -36.90 3.90 37.67
CA VAL A 89 -37.19 3.88 36.23
C VAL A 89 -36.50 5.05 35.51
N GLU A 90 -36.51 6.25 36.10
CA GLU A 90 -35.85 7.44 35.54
C GLU A 90 -34.32 7.29 35.50
N ALA A 91 -33.71 6.71 36.53
CA ALA A 91 -32.27 6.41 36.54
C ALA A 91 -31.90 5.40 35.45
N LEU A 92 -32.71 4.34 35.28
CA LEU A 92 -32.52 3.37 34.20
C LEU A 92 -32.66 3.99 32.80
N LYS A 93 -33.64 4.89 32.61
CA LYS A 93 -33.79 5.64 31.34
C LYS A 93 -32.56 6.49 31.04
N TRP A 94 -32.01 7.18 32.05
CA TRP A 94 -30.81 7.99 31.88
C TRP A 94 -29.59 7.12 31.55
N GLN A 95 -29.40 6.00 32.25
CA GLN A 95 -28.33 5.05 31.96
C GLN A 95 -28.45 4.48 30.55
N ALA A 96 -29.66 4.09 30.12
CA ALA A 96 -29.91 3.59 28.77
C ALA A 96 -29.61 4.67 27.71
N ALA A 97 -30.03 5.91 27.94
CA ALA A 97 -29.73 7.03 27.04
C ALA A 97 -28.22 7.30 26.93
N ASP A 98 -27.49 7.24 28.05
CA ASP A 98 -26.04 7.42 28.04
C ASP A 98 -25.32 6.27 27.31
N GLN A 99 -25.76 5.03 27.51
CA GLN A 99 -25.21 3.88 26.78
C GLN A 99 -25.46 3.97 25.27
N ILE A 100 -26.66 4.41 24.86
CA ILE A 100 -26.96 4.66 23.44
C ILE A 100 -26.03 5.75 22.88
N ARG A 101 -25.80 6.82 23.64
CA ARG A 101 -24.90 7.90 23.24
C ARG A 101 -23.47 7.39 23.05
N ILE A 102 -22.92 6.63 24.00
CA ILE A 102 -21.58 6.05 23.90
C ILE A 102 -21.49 5.10 22.71
N ALA A 103 -22.43 4.17 22.56
CA ALA A 103 -22.46 3.22 21.45
C ALA A 103 -22.56 3.93 20.08
N SER A 104 -23.29 5.05 20.00
CA SER A 104 -23.38 5.84 18.76
C SER A 104 -22.05 6.47 18.37
N MET A 105 -21.28 6.97 19.36
CA MET A 105 -19.96 7.55 19.13
C MET A 105 -18.96 6.47 18.69
N GLU A 106 -18.94 5.34 19.37
CA GLU A 106 -18.08 4.20 19.03
C GLU A 106 -18.40 3.64 17.63
N LYS A 107 -19.69 3.52 17.30
CA LYS A 107 -20.13 3.11 15.96
C LYS A 107 -19.62 4.06 14.88
N ALA A 108 -19.75 5.37 15.06
CA ALA A 108 -19.29 6.36 14.09
C ALA A 108 -17.76 6.30 13.90
N TYR A 109 -17.01 6.04 14.97
CA TYR A 109 -15.57 5.82 14.89
C TYR A 109 -15.23 4.54 14.10
N ALA A 110 -15.86 3.41 14.43
CA ALA A 110 -15.65 2.14 13.74
C ALA A 110 -15.99 2.22 12.24
N GLU A 111 -17.06 2.93 11.89
CA GLU A 111 -17.44 3.17 10.48
C GLU A 111 -16.40 4.00 9.74
N ARG A 112 -15.87 5.07 10.35
CA ARG A 112 -14.77 5.84 9.72
C ARG A 112 -13.53 4.99 9.49
N VAL A 113 -13.14 4.16 10.45
CA VAL A 113 -11.99 3.27 10.30
C VAL A 113 -12.21 2.28 9.16
N ARG A 114 -13.38 1.61 9.10
CA ARG A 114 -13.71 0.69 8.00
C ARG A 114 -13.67 1.37 6.65
N GLU A 115 -14.21 2.58 6.55
CA GLU A 115 -14.24 3.33 5.31
C GLU A 115 -12.83 3.78 4.87
N MET A 116 -11.97 4.18 5.80
CA MET A 116 -10.55 4.44 5.49
C MET A 116 -9.85 3.18 4.98
N THR A 117 -10.00 2.04 5.68
CA THR A 117 -9.42 0.77 5.25
C THR A 117 -9.92 0.33 3.88
N LYS A 118 -11.20 0.55 3.57
CA LYS A 118 -11.76 0.25 2.25
C LYS A 118 -11.08 1.05 1.15
N ARG A 119 -10.88 2.36 1.35
CA ARG A 119 -10.19 3.22 0.38
C ARG A 119 -8.73 2.82 0.18
N GLU A 120 -8.02 2.50 1.26
CA GLU A 120 -6.65 2.00 1.18
C GLU A 120 -6.56 0.68 0.40
N MET A 121 -7.51 -0.22 0.60
CA MET A 121 -7.60 -1.48 -0.15
C MET A 121 -7.86 -1.24 -1.64
N GLU A 122 -8.78 -0.34 -1.98
CA GLU A 122 -9.06 0.04 -3.38
C GLU A 122 -7.83 0.65 -4.06
N LEU A 123 -7.12 1.55 -3.36
CA LEU A 123 -5.88 2.14 -3.86
C LEU A 123 -4.83 1.06 -4.09
N ALA A 124 -4.60 0.19 -3.11
CA ALA A 124 -3.65 -0.93 -3.22
C ALA A 124 -4.00 -1.87 -4.38
N GLN A 125 -5.28 -2.16 -4.60
CA GLN A 125 -5.72 -2.99 -5.72
C GLN A 125 -5.46 -2.33 -7.08
N SER A 126 -5.73 -1.02 -7.19
CA SER A 126 -5.47 -0.28 -8.42
C SER A 126 -3.97 -0.23 -8.74
N GLU A 127 -3.13 -0.02 -7.73
CA GLU A 127 -1.67 0.00 -7.86
C GLU A 127 -1.11 -1.38 -8.23
N PHE A 128 -1.61 -2.44 -7.61
CA PHE A 128 -1.20 -3.80 -7.94
C PHE A 128 -1.58 -4.17 -9.38
N SER A 129 -2.78 -3.77 -9.82
CA SER A 129 -3.23 -3.99 -11.21
C SER A 129 -2.33 -3.26 -12.21
N ARG A 130 -1.96 -2.01 -11.89
CA ARG A 130 -0.99 -1.22 -12.69
C ARG A 130 0.38 -1.88 -12.74
N ALA A 131 0.90 -2.32 -11.59
CA ALA A 131 2.17 -3.02 -11.49
C ALA A 131 2.18 -4.32 -12.29
N ARG A 132 1.11 -5.12 -12.20
CA ARG A 132 0.95 -6.36 -12.97
C ARG A 132 0.99 -6.08 -14.47
N HIS A 133 0.24 -5.09 -14.94
CA HIS A 133 0.24 -4.72 -16.35
C HIS A 133 1.64 -4.30 -16.85
N MET A 134 2.37 -3.50 -16.06
CA MET A 134 3.76 -3.14 -16.40
C MET A 134 4.68 -4.36 -16.44
N TRP A 135 4.53 -5.29 -15.51
CA TRP A 135 5.31 -6.52 -15.45
C TRP A 135 5.03 -7.43 -16.65
N GLU A 136 3.77 -7.60 -17.03
CA GLU A 136 3.38 -8.37 -18.22
C GLU A 136 4.01 -7.80 -19.48
N ARG A 137 3.93 -6.48 -19.69
CA ARG A 137 4.59 -5.82 -20.84
C ARG A 137 6.10 -6.00 -20.82
N ALA A 138 6.73 -5.85 -19.66
CA ALA A 138 8.17 -6.04 -19.53
C ALA A 138 8.56 -7.50 -19.85
N ARG A 139 7.76 -8.46 -19.40
CA ARG A 139 7.97 -9.88 -19.66
C ARG A 139 7.85 -10.22 -21.15
N GLU A 140 6.85 -9.68 -21.83
CA GLU A 140 6.69 -9.83 -23.29
C GLU A 140 7.89 -9.27 -24.06
N GLU A 141 8.40 -8.11 -23.67
CA GLU A 141 9.60 -7.52 -24.29
C GLU A 141 10.84 -8.37 -24.07
N VAL A 142 11.02 -8.94 -22.86
CA VAL A 142 12.12 -9.87 -22.58
C VAL A 142 12.03 -11.10 -23.48
N GLU A 143 10.86 -11.72 -23.59
CA GLU A 143 10.65 -12.89 -24.47
C GLU A 143 10.97 -12.56 -25.93
N ARG A 144 10.54 -11.37 -26.41
CA ARG A 144 10.85 -10.91 -27.76
C ARG A 144 12.35 -10.75 -27.98
N VAL A 145 13.06 -10.16 -27.03
CA VAL A 145 14.52 -9.98 -27.09
C VAL A 145 15.24 -11.32 -27.02
N GLU A 146 14.81 -12.26 -26.18
CA GLU A 146 15.38 -13.61 -26.11
C GLU A 146 15.24 -14.36 -27.43
N LYS A 147 14.07 -14.29 -28.07
CA LYS A 147 13.85 -14.89 -29.40
C LYS A 147 14.73 -14.26 -30.48
N MET A 148 14.95 -12.95 -30.41
CA MET A 148 15.88 -12.27 -31.33
C MET A 148 17.33 -12.69 -31.08
N LYS A 149 17.74 -12.77 -29.81
CA LYS A 149 19.07 -13.25 -29.40
C LYS A 149 19.31 -14.66 -29.93
N GLU A 150 18.38 -15.58 -29.74
CA GLU A 150 18.52 -16.97 -30.22
C GLU A 150 18.76 -17.03 -31.73
N ARG A 151 17.97 -16.27 -32.51
CA ARG A 151 18.14 -16.20 -33.97
C ARG A 151 19.48 -15.61 -34.38
N ALA A 152 19.94 -14.57 -33.68
CA ALA A 152 21.22 -13.92 -33.94
C ALA A 152 22.38 -14.87 -33.62
N THR A 153 22.35 -15.53 -32.46
CA THR A 153 23.36 -16.53 -32.05
C THR A 153 23.47 -17.66 -33.06
N ARG A 154 22.35 -18.27 -33.47
CA ARG A 154 22.34 -19.33 -34.50
C ARG A 154 22.98 -18.88 -35.83
N ARG A 155 22.73 -17.63 -36.25
CA ARG A 155 23.33 -17.07 -37.47
C ARG A 155 24.84 -16.86 -37.32
N ILE A 156 25.27 -16.29 -36.19
CA ILE A 156 26.69 -16.06 -35.92
C ILE A 156 27.43 -17.40 -35.90
N ASP A 157 26.89 -18.41 -35.22
CA ASP A 157 27.51 -19.74 -35.14
C ASP A 157 27.66 -20.37 -36.53
N SER A 158 26.62 -20.29 -37.37
CA SER A 158 26.66 -20.76 -38.76
C SER A 158 27.71 -20.04 -39.59
N THR A 159 27.74 -18.70 -39.54
CA THR A 159 28.70 -17.88 -40.29
C THR A 159 30.14 -18.15 -39.82
N CYS A 160 30.37 -18.27 -38.52
CA CYS A 160 31.68 -18.60 -37.97
C CYS A 160 32.15 -20.00 -38.44
N MET A 161 31.26 -20.99 -38.49
CA MET A 161 31.57 -22.32 -39.02
C MET A 161 31.95 -22.27 -40.51
N GLU A 162 31.19 -21.52 -41.32
CA GLU A 162 31.48 -21.34 -42.75
C GLU A 162 32.84 -20.67 -42.99
N ILE A 163 33.13 -19.58 -42.27
CA ILE A 163 34.42 -18.88 -42.35
C ILE A 163 35.56 -19.83 -41.97
N THR A 164 35.40 -20.59 -40.88
CA THR A 164 36.42 -21.55 -40.43
C THR A 164 36.65 -22.66 -41.45
N CYS A 165 35.57 -23.22 -42.02
CA CYS A 165 35.65 -24.23 -43.07
C CYS A 165 36.36 -23.71 -44.33
N GLN A 166 36.07 -22.47 -44.74
CA GLN A 166 36.76 -21.85 -45.88
C GLN A 166 38.25 -21.66 -45.61
N ALA A 167 38.62 -21.20 -44.41
CA ALA A 167 40.02 -21.04 -44.00
C ALA A 167 40.76 -22.40 -44.02
N CYS A 168 40.13 -23.47 -43.51
CA CYS A 168 40.67 -24.82 -43.61
C CYS A 168 40.86 -25.24 -45.07
N ARG A 169 39.85 -25.06 -45.94
CA ARG A 169 39.94 -25.41 -47.37
C ARG A 169 41.09 -24.70 -48.09
N GLN A 170 41.38 -23.44 -47.75
CA GLN A 170 42.53 -22.72 -48.31
C GLN A 170 43.86 -23.29 -47.83
N LYS A 171 43.97 -23.64 -46.54
CA LYS A 171 45.18 -24.24 -45.95
C LYS A 171 45.56 -25.59 -46.57
N PHE A 172 44.57 -26.41 -46.92
CA PHE A 172 44.77 -27.75 -47.49
C PHE A 172 44.72 -27.81 -49.03
N ARG A 173 44.80 -26.66 -49.72
CA ARG A 173 44.86 -26.57 -51.20
C ARG A 173 46.29 -26.50 -51.77
N HIS A 174 47.29 -26.80 -50.95
CA HIS A 174 48.70 -26.99 -51.31
C HIS A 174 49.10 -28.44 -51.05
#